data_AF-A0A0B0EK88-F1
#
_entry.id   AF-A0A0B0EK88-F1
#
_cell.length_a   1.000
_cell.length_b   1.000
_cell.length_c   1.000
_cell.angle_alpha   90.00
_cell.angle_beta   90.00
_cell.angle_gamma   90.00
#
_symmetry.space_group_name_H-M   'P 1'
#
loop_
_entity.id
_entity.type
_entity.pdbx_description
1 polymer ?
#
loop_
_entity_poly.entity_id
_entity_poly.type
_entity_poly.pdbx_seq_one_letter_code
_entity_poly.pdbx_strand_id
1 'polypeptide(L)'
;MITQHKEPNRTMKGISINDQKLHEVRMLTIPYDAKTVSHLVYPKSRTKFQLNEDKLTLCIPPMLAIELYRSGILPQDNNEKFPVHVSGRKAGIYTIVDLRYPNSHYDDYVTITMKQQQ
;
A
#
# COMPACT_ATOMS: atom_id res chain seq x y z
N MET A 1 -39.90 9.52 -0.11
CA MET A 1 -39.13 8.34 -0.58
C MET A 1 -37.67 8.75 -0.65
N ILE A 2 -36.83 8.24 0.25
CA ILE A 2 -35.38 8.50 0.23
C ILE A 2 -34.74 7.29 -0.42
N THR A 3 -34.26 7.46 -1.63
CA THR A 3 -33.53 6.41 -2.37
C THR A 3 -32.18 6.22 -1.68
N GLN A 4 -32.07 5.19 -0.85
CA GLN A 4 -30.79 4.75 -0.31
C GLN A 4 -29.96 4.21 -1.48
N HIS A 5 -28.98 4.99 -1.94
CA HIS A 5 -27.91 4.47 -2.76
C HIS A 5 -27.11 3.47 -1.92
N LYS A 6 -27.45 2.20 -2.11
CA LYS A 6 -26.74 1.06 -1.56
C LYS A 6 -25.35 1.05 -2.21
N GLU A 7 -24.35 1.62 -1.52
CA GLU A 7 -22.96 1.41 -1.92
C GLU A 7 -22.72 -0.11 -2.00
N PRO A 8 -22.23 -0.63 -3.14
CA PRO A 8 -21.97 -2.05 -3.25
C PRO A 8 -20.95 -2.42 -2.17
N ASN A 9 -21.31 -3.44 -1.37
CA ASN A 9 -20.45 -4.06 -0.37
C ASN A 9 -19.18 -4.60 -1.06
N ARG A 10 -18.22 -3.71 -1.32
CA ARG A 10 -16.91 -4.04 -1.89
C ARG A 10 -16.16 -4.74 -0.79
N THR A 11 -16.12 -6.07 -0.84
CA THR A 11 -15.17 -6.86 -0.07
C THR A 11 -13.79 -6.22 -0.26
N MET A 12 -13.24 -5.60 0.79
CA MET A 12 -11.97 -4.88 0.69
C MET A 12 -10.91 -5.84 0.16
N LYS A 13 -10.42 -5.61 -1.06
CA LYS A 13 -9.42 -6.48 -1.68
C LYS A 13 -8.07 -6.28 -0.97
N GLY A 14 -7.34 -7.37 -0.78
CA GLY A 14 -5.99 -7.30 -0.19
C GLY A 14 -4.96 -7.03 -1.28
N ILE A 15 -3.85 -6.41 -0.90
CA ILE A 15 -2.68 -6.28 -1.77
C ILE A 15 -1.44 -6.76 -1.01
N SER A 16 -0.58 -7.48 -1.72
CA SER A 16 0.75 -7.88 -1.25
C SER A 16 1.80 -7.46 -2.27
N ILE A 17 2.96 -7.07 -1.77
CA ILE A 17 4.14 -6.71 -2.56
C ILE A 17 5.30 -7.54 -1.99
N ASN A 18 6.11 -8.17 -2.84
CA ASN A 18 7.20 -9.07 -2.38
C ASN A 18 6.70 -10.09 -1.34
N ASP A 19 5.55 -10.70 -1.64
CA ASP A 19 4.82 -11.66 -0.79
C ASP A 19 4.36 -11.15 0.59
N GLN A 20 4.64 -9.89 0.92
CA GLN A 20 4.19 -9.25 2.15
C GLN A 20 2.85 -8.53 1.95
N LYS A 21 1.83 -8.94 2.71
CA LYS A 21 0.54 -8.23 2.74
C LYS A 21 0.71 -6.88 3.42
N LEU A 22 0.27 -5.81 2.76
CA LEU A 22 0.52 -4.45 3.26
C LEU A 22 -0.15 -4.14 4.61
N HIS A 23 -1.29 -4.78 4.90
CA HIS A 23 -2.01 -4.64 6.17
C HIS A 23 -1.47 -5.52 7.31
N GLU A 24 -0.41 -6.29 7.05
CA GLU A 24 0.30 -7.10 8.05
C GLU A 24 1.72 -6.55 8.31
N VAL A 25 2.12 -5.47 7.61
CA VAL A 25 3.43 -4.83 7.80
C VAL A 25 3.49 -4.19 9.19
N ARG A 26 4.50 -4.59 9.96
CA ARG A 26 4.75 -4.12 11.32
C ARG A 26 5.77 -3.00 11.29
N MET A 27 5.37 -1.81 11.69
CA MET A 27 6.27 -0.67 11.87
C MET A 27 6.75 -0.66 13.32
N LEU A 28 8.03 -0.93 13.54
CA LEU A 28 8.59 -0.90 14.90
C LEU A 28 8.50 0.54 15.45
N THR A 29 7.93 0.68 16.63
CA THR A 29 7.89 1.97 17.33
C THR A 29 9.12 2.10 18.23
N ILE A 30 9.54 3.34 18.49
CA ILE A 30 10.65 3.60 19.42
C ILE A 30 10.25 3.00 20.78
N PRO A 31 11.08 2.13 21.39
CA PRO A 31 10.77 1.52 22.68
C PRO A 31 10.60 2.60 23.75
N TYR A 32 9.54 2.50 24.54
CA TYR A 32 9.36 3.34 25.73
C TYR A 32 10.27 2.91 26.89
N ASP A 33 10.62 1.61 26.94
CA ASP A 33 11.61 1.04 27.84
C ASP A 33 12.47 -0.02 27.13
N ALA A 34 13.59 -0.41 27.74
CA ALA A 34 14.57 -1.33 27.14
C ALA A 34 14.08 -2.79 26.98
N LYS A 35 12.82 -3.12 27.32
CA LYS A 35 12.32 -4.50 27.36
C LYS A 35 11.02 -4.73 26.58
N THR A 36 10.40 -3.68 26.05
CA THR A 36 9.12 -3.79 25.33
C THR A 36 9.28 -3.44 23.85
N VAL A 37 9.03 -4.41 22.96
CA VAL A 37 8.95 -4.18 21.51
C VAL A 37 7.49 -3.94 21.14
N SER A 38 7.16 -2.69 20.85
CA SER A 38 5.86 -2.29 20.30
C SER A 38 5.96 -2.10 18.78
N HIS A 39 4.82 -2.28 18.10
CA HIS A 39 4.73 -2.03 16.67
C HIS A 39 3.36 -1.46 16.31
N LEU A 40 3.33 -0.69 15.22
CA LEU A 40 2.11 -0.18 14.61
C LEU A 40 1.79 -0.98 13.35
N VAL A 41 0.51 -1.29 13.15
CA VAL A 41 0.00 -1.89 11.90
C VAL A 41 -1.17 -1.04 11.41
N TYR A 42 -1.19 -0.74 10.12
CA TYR A 42 -2.36 -0.07 9.53
C TYR A 42 -3.44 -1.08 9.15
N PRO A 43 -4.72 -0.83 9.49
CA PRO A 43 -5.81 -1.71 9.10
C PRO A 43 -5.97 -1.69 7.57
N LYS A 44 -6.48 -2.79 7.03
CA LYS A 44 -6.67 -2.97 5.57
C LYS A 44 -7.47 -1.84 4.90
N SER A 45 -8.40 -1.22 5.61
CA SER A 45 -9.19 -0.07 5.12
C SER A 45 -8.34 1.17 4.80
N ARG A 46 -7.11 1.24 5.34
CA ARG A 46 -6.13 2.30 5.07
C ARG A 46 -5.27 2.00 3.84
N THR A 47 -5.52 0.93 3.11
CA THR A 47 -4.86 0.67 1.82
C THR A 47 -5.91 0.71 0.73
N LYS A 48 -5.81 1.70 -0.17
CA LYS A 48 -6.67 1.81 -1.35
C LYS A 48 -5.80 1.58 -2.58
N PHE A 49 -6.33 0.91 -3.58
CA PHE A 49 -5.63 0.76 -4.84
C PHE A 49 -6.59 0.63 -6.02
N GLN A 50 -6.11 1.04 -7.19
CA GLN A 50 -6.79 0.89 -8.46
C GLN A 50 -5.84 0.22 -9.45
N LEU A 51 -6.32 -0.86 -10.07
CA LEU A 51 -5.61 -1.58 -11.11
C LEU A 51 -6.28 -1.28 -12.46
N ASN A 52 -5.50 -0.75 -13.38
CA ASN A 52 -5.82 -0.56 -14.80
C ASN A 52 -4.89 -1.46 -15.63
N GLU A 53 -5.11 -1.59 -16.94
CA GLU A 53 -4.45 -2.57 -17.81
C GLU A 53 -2.93 -2.70 -17.60
N ASP A 54 -2.19 -1.59 -17.54
CA ASP A 54 -0.73 -1.56 -17.37
C ASP A 54 -0.26 -0.82 -16.11
N LYS A 55 -1.20 -0.39 -15.25
CA LYS A 55 -0.90 0.53 -14.14
C LYS A 55 -1.60 0.14 -12.86
N LEU A 56 -0.86 0.22 -11.77
CA LEU A 56 -1.37 0.12 -10.42
C LEU A 56 -1.14 1.44 -9.69
N THR A 57 -2.21 2.02 -9.18
CA THR A 57 -2.14 3.19 -8.28
C THR A 57 -2.44 2.73 -6.86
N LEU A 58 -1.51 2.97 -5.95
CA LEU A 58 -1.58 2.58 -4.55
C LEU A 58 -1.64 3.83 -3.68
N CYS A 59 -2.68 3.98 -2.87
CA CYS A 59 -2.81 5.04 -1.89
C CYS A 59 -2.70 4.44 -0.48
N ILE A 60 -1.67 4.85 0.25
CA ILE A 60 -1.34 4.36 1.59
C ILE A 60 -0.91 5.51 2.52
N PRO A 61 -0.98 5.33 3.85
CA PRO A 61 -0.47 6.33 4.78
C PRO A 61 1.03 6.59 4.56
N PRO A 62 1.51 7.84 4.71
CA PRO A 62 2.91 8.20 4.51
C PRO A 62 3.89 7.33 5.33
N MET A 63 3.56 7.09 6.61
CA MET A 63 4.41 6.26 7.48
C MET A 63 4.50 4.81 6.99
N LEU A 64 3.42 4.27 6.43
CA LEU A 64 3.46 2.94 5.82
C LEU A 64 4.40 2.95 4.60
N ALA A 65 4.27 3.94 3.72
CA ALA A 65 5.14 4.04 2.55
C ALA A 65 6.62 4.09 2.92
N ILE A 66 6.98 4.91 3.92
CA ILE A 66 8.35 4.99 4.45
C ILE A 66 8.81 3.62 4.94
N GLU A 67 7.98 2.91 5.72
CA GLU A 67 8.33 1.57 6.18
C GLU A 67 8.55 0.59 5.02
N LEU A 68 7.71 0.63 3.98
CA LEU A 68 7.84 -0.26 2.83
C LEU A 68 9.19 -0.08 2.12
N TYR A 69 9.65 1.17 1.94
CA TYR A 69 10.98 1.44 1.38
C TYR A 69 12.12 1.08 2.33
N ARG A 70 11.95 1.33 3.63
CA ARG A 70 12.96 1.04 4.67
C ARG A 70 13.17 -0.47 4.83
N SER A 71 12.12 -1.26 4.69
CA SER A 71 12.12 -2.72 4.81
C SER A 71 12.41 -3.45 3.50
N GLY A 72 12.50 -2.73 2.37
CA GLY A 72 12.69 -3.33 1.04
C GLY A 72 11.46 -4.03 0.46
N ILE A 73 10.28 -3.88 1.08
CA ILE A 73 9.02 -4.37 0.50
C ILE A 73 8.72 -3.60 -0.78
N LEU A 74 8.92 -2.27 -0.77
CA LEU A 74 9.06 -1.49 -1.99
C LEU A 74 10.55 -1.31 -2.29
N PRO A 75 10.99 -1.51 -3.53
CA PRO A 75 12.39 -1.31 -3.89
C PRO A 75 12.74 0.18 -3.83
N GLN A 76 14.03 0.47 -3.57
CA GLN A 76 14.55 1.84 -3.61
C GLN A 76 14.99 2.26 -5.02
N ASP A 77 15.35 1.31 -5.88
CA ASP A 77 15.63 1.56 -7.29
C ASP A 77 14.34 1.50 -8.10
N ASN A 78 14.04 2.59 -8.83
CA ASN A 78 12.85 2.70 -9.67
C ASN A 78 12.86 1.72 -10.85
N ASN A 79 14.02 1.17 -11.22
CA ASN A 79 14.14 0.15 -12.27
C ASN A 79 13.95 -1.27 -11.75
N GLU A 80 13.94 -1.46 -10.43
CA GLU A 80 13.80 -2.78 -9.83
C GLU A 80 12.38 -3.30 -10.01
N LYS A 81 12.29 -4.55 -10.48
CA LYS A 81 11.04 -5.23 -10.79
C LYS A 81 10.60 -6.07 -9.60
N PHE A 82 9.33 -5.97 -9.21
CA PHE A 82 8.80 -6.72 -8.07
C PHE A 82 7.40 -7.29 -8.34
N PRO A 83 7.06 -8.46 -7.78
CA PRO A 83 5.73 -9.04 -7.89
C PRO A 83 4.72 -8.31 -7.01
N VAL A 84 3.53 -8.11 -7.57
CA VAL A 84 2.35 -7.66 -6.84
C VAL A 84 1.26 -8.73 -6.90
N HIS A 85 0.63 -8.99 -5.77
CA HIS A 85 -0.53 -9.88 -5.65
C HIS A 85 -1.75 -9.09 -5.17
N VAL A 86 -2.91 -9.33 -5.80
CA VAL A 86 -4.19 -8.76 -5.39
C VAL A 86 -5.12 -9.90 -4.98
N SER A 87 -5.63 -9.84 -3.75
CA SER A 87 -6.47 -10.89 -3.16
C SER A 87 -5.87 -12.30 -3.29
N GLY A 88 -4.56 -12.42 -3.10
CA GLY A 88 -3.82 -13.68 -3.16
C GLY A 88 -3.52 -14.19 -4.58
N ARG A 89 -3.93 -13.48 -5.64
CA ARG A 89 -3.61 -13.82 -7.03
C ARG A 89 -2.52 -12.91 -7.57
N LYS A 90 -1.60 -13.46 -8.36
CA LYS A 90 -0.54 -12.67 -9.00
C LYS A 90 -1.18 -11.66 -9.96
N ALA A 91 -1.00 -10.38 -9.67
CA ALA A 91 -1.49 -9.28 -10.49
C ALA A 91 -0.49 -8.91 -11.59
N GLY A 92 0.81 -9.13 -11.37
CA GLY A 92 1.86 -8.85 -12.35
C GLY A 92 3.21 -8.57 -11.71
N ILE A 93 4.17 -8.22 -12.54
CA ILE A 93 5.47 -7.66 -12.14
C ILE A 93 5.44 -6.17 -12.43
N TYR A 94 5.89 -5.34 -11.51
CA TYR A 94 5.78 -3.89 -11.60
C TYR A 94 7.11 -3.20 -11.33
N THR A 95 7.22 -1.95 -11.78
CA THR A 95 8.24 -0.97 -11.36
C THR A 95 7.56 0.29 -10.84
N ILE A 96 8.23 1.03 -9.96
CA ILE A 96 7.74 2.33 -9.47
C ILE A 96 7.95 3.38 -10.56
N VAL A 97 6.93 4.17 -10.87
CA VAL A 97 7.03 5.27 -11.84
C VAL A 97 6.86 6.65 -11.23
N ASP A 98 6.13 6.76 -10.12
CA ASP A 98 5.86 8.04 -9.48
C ASP A 98 5.46 7.85 -8.00
N LEU A 99 5.83 8.82 -7.16
CA LEU A 99 5.39 8.93 -5.78
C LEU A 99 4.99 10.38 -5.50
N ARG A 100 3.75 10.58 -5.09
CA ARG A 100 3.20 11.90 -4.77
C ARG A 100 2.74 11.98 -3.34
N TYR A 101 3.18 13.04 -2.66
CA TYR A 101 2.62 13.44 -1.37
C TYR A 101 1.23 14.06 -1.58
N PRO A 102 0.37 14.01 -0.55
CA PRO A 102 -0.92 14.68 -0.60
C PRO A 102 -0.71 16.19 -0.78
N ASN A 103 -1.46 16.78 -1.72
CA ASN A 103 -1.41 18.23 -1.99
C ASN A 103 -2.34 19.03 -1.06
N SER A 104 -2.95 18.38 -0.06
CA SER A 104 -3.94 18.95 0.85
C SER A 104 -3.69 18.44 2.27
N HIS A 105 -3.84 19.31 3.26
CA HIS A 105 -3.73 18.95 4.68
C HIS A 105 -4.84 17.99 5.16
N TYR A 106 -5.89 17.80 4.36
CA TYR A 106 -6.99 16.88 4.66
C TYR A 106 -6.78 15.47 4.09
N ASP A 107 -5.75 15.29 3.25
CA ASP A 107 -5.42 13.99 2.68
C ASP A 107 -4.20 13.42 3.39
N ASP A 108 -4.37 12.26 4.04
CA ASP A 108 -3.34 11.58 4.81
C ASP A 108 -2.79 10.33 4.08
N TYR A 109 -2.84 10.37 2.75
CA TYR A 109 -2.32 9.33 1.86
C TYR A 109 -1.23 9.85 0.93
N VAL A 110 -0.17 9.05 0.75
CA VAL A 110 0.70 9.17 -0.42
C VAL A 110 0.16 8.30 -1.54
N THR A 111 0.37 8.74 -2.78
CA THR A 111 0.02 7.99 -3.98
C THR A 111 1.28 7.47 -4.64
N ILE A 112 1.37 6.14 -4.81
CA ILE A 112 2.45 5.46 -5.52
C ILE A 112 1.88 4.90 -6.81
N THR A 113 2.42 5.33 -7.94
CA THR A 113 2.04 4.80 -9.26
C THR A 113 3.10 3.81 -9.71
N MET A 114 2.65 2.67 -10.19
CA MET A 114 3.49 1.56 -10.65
C MET A 114 3.06 1.16 -12.05
N LYS A 115 4.03 0.80 -12.89
CA LYS A 115 3.80 0.32 -14.25
C LYS A 115 4.09 -1.17 -14.34
N GLN A 116 3.16 -1.93 -14.89
CA GLN A 116 3.33 -3.34 -15.14
C GLN A 116 4.40 -3.54 -16.21
N GLN A 117 5.31 -4.47 -15.94
CA GLN A 117 6.34 -4.92 -16.85
C GLN A 117 5.81 -6.12 -17.63
N GLN A 118 6.01 -6.10 -18.94
CA GLN A 118 5.74 -7.23 -19.84
C GLN A 118 6.74 -8.36 -19.60
#